data_AF-A0A5N6N712-F1
#
_entry.id   AF-A0A5N6N712-F1
#
_cell.length_a   1.000
_cell.length_b   1.000
_cell.length_c   1.000
_cell.angle_alpha   90.00
_cell.angle_beta   90.00
_cell.angle_gamma   90.00
#
_symmetry.space_group_name_H-M   'P 1'
#
loop_
_entity.id
_entity.type
_entity.pdbx_description
1 polymer ?
#
loop_
_entity_poly.entity_id
_entity_poly.type
_entity_poly.pdbx_seq_one_letter_code
_entity_poly.pdbx_strand_id
1 'polypeptide(L)'
;MSGSNFAILVLYVDDILLASNSLDMLHESKRLLSSNFDMKDLGEASYVIGIEIHRNRASGTLGLSQKAYINRVLTRYNMQHCSPSVAPVVKGDVFGTFQCPKTEVEKEQMRLIPYASVVGCIMYANVCTCPDIVYIAGMLGRYCHTPSRRNRIGCPVGRKVPGARYRE
;
A
#
# COMPACT_ATOMS: atom_id res chain seq x y z
N MET A 1 -29.33 27.17 2.54
CA MET A 1 -28.74 27.11 1.18
C MET A 1 -28.81 25.67 0.73
N SER A 2 -29.65 25.35 -0.25
CA SER A 2 -29.77 23.98 -0.77
C SER A 2 -28.50 23.67 -1.56
N GLY A 3 -27.61 22.85 -1.03
CA GLY A 3 -26.44 22.39 -1.77
C GLY A 3 -26.89 21.54 -2.95
N SER A 4 -26.29 21.72 -4.13
CA SER A 4 -26.54 20.86 -5.26
C SER A 4 -26.22 19.40 -4.90
N ASN A 5 -27.09 18.48 -5.30
CA ASN A 5 -26.79 17.06 -5.20
C ASN A 5 -25.66 16.72 -6.17
N PHE A 6 -24.71 15.89 -5.76
CA PHE A 6 -23.59 15.46 -6.57
C PHE A 6 -23.31 13.97 -6.35
N ALA A 7 -22.75 13.33 -7.37
CA ALA A 7 -22.20 12.00 -7.28
C ALA A 7 -20.75 12.03 -7.78
N ILE A 8 -19.88 11.28 -7.12
CA ILE A 8 -18.48 11.07 -7.47
C ILE A 8 -18.33 9.60 -7.81
N LEU A 9 -17.83 9.34 -9.01
CA LEU A 9 -17.49 8.00 -9.48
C LEU A 9 -15.97 7.94 -9.64
N VAL A 10 -15.34 6.98 -8.98
CA VAL A 10 -13.93 6.67 -9.13
C VAL A 10 -13.83 5.29 -9.78
N LEU A 11 -13.26 5.24 -10.98
CA LEU A 11 -13.05 4.01 -11.75
C LEU A 11 -11.58 3.60 -11.63
N TYR A 12 -11.34 2.34 -11.31
CA TYR A 12 -10.02 1.73 -11.33
C TYR A 12 -10.10 0.32 -11.92
N VAL A 13 -9.66 0.14 -13.16
CA VAL A 13 -9.74 -1.13 -13.90
C VAL A 13 -11.17 -1.68 -13.83
N ASP A 14 -11.40 -2.74 -13.05
CA ASP A 14 -12.69 -3.43 -12.91
C ASP A 14 -13.50 -2.94 -11.69
N ASP A 15 -12.91 -2.12 -10.82
CA ASP A 15 -13.54 -1.61 -9.60
C ASP A 15 -14.12 -0.20 -9.81
N ILE A 16 -15.35 0.01 -9.33
CA ILE A 16 -16.00 1.32 -9.27
C ILE A 16 -16.33 1.65 -7.82
N LEU A 17 -15.82 2.78 -7.33
CA LEU A 17 -16.24 3.38 -6.07
C LEU A 17 -17.18 4.56 -6.34
N LEU A 18 -18.38 4.49 -5.77
CA LEU A 18 -19.41 5.51 -5.92
C LEU A 18 -19.69 6.19 -4.58
N ALA A 19 -19.67 7.52 -4.58
CA ALA A 19 -20.03 8.35 -3.42
C ALA A 19 -21.02 9.43 -3.85
N SER A 20 -21.99 9.75 -3.00
CA SER A 20 -22.93 10.84 -3.25
C SER A 20 -23.40 11.45 -1.93
N ASN A 21 -23.79 12.73 -1.97
CA ASN A 21 -24.51 13.39 -0.88
C ASN A 21 -26.03 13.15 -0.92
N SER A 22 -26.55 12.42 -1.94
CA SER A 22 -27.95 12.04 -2.07
C SER A 22 -28.06 10.53 -2.33
N LEU A 23 -28.85 9.84 -1.51
CA LEU A 23 -29.10 8.40 -1.69
C LEU A 23 -29.86 8.12 -2.99
N ASP A 24 -30.78 9.00 -3.37
CA ASP A 24 -31.54 8.84 -4.61
C ASP A 24 -30.61 8.90 -5.84
N MET A 25 -29.71 9.90 -5.88
CA MET A 25 -28.69 9.97 -6.93
C MET A 25 -27.74 8.77 -6.93
N LEU A 26 -27.39 8.26 -5.75
CA LEU A 26 -26.55 7.06 -5.62
C LEU A 26 -27.25 5.84 -6.25
N HIS A 27 -28.52 5.62 -5.91
CA HIS A 27 -29.31 4.50 -6.42
C HIS A 27 -29.58 4.63 -7.92
N GLU A 28 -29.89 5.83 -8.40
CA GLU A 28 -30.06 6.09 -9.82
C GLU A 28 -28.77 5.81 -10.60
N SER A 29 -27.63 6.31 -10.11
CA SER A 29 -26.31 6.06 -10.70
C SER A 29 -25.98 4.56 -10.74
N LYS A 30 -26.24 3.82 -9.64
CA LYS A 30 -26.06 2.36 -9.60
C LYS A 30 -26.91 1.64 -10.64
N ARG A 31 -28.19 2.02 -10.78
CA ARG A 31 -29.11 1.43 -11.75
C ARG A 31 -28.65 1.69 -13.18
N LEU A 32 -28.24 2.92 -13.49
CA LEU A 32 -27.72 3.29 -14.80
C LEU A 32 -26.46 2.51 -15.15
N LEU A 33 -25.54 2.34 -14.22
CA LEU A 33 -24.33 1.55 -14.45
C LEU A 33 -24.67 0.07 -14.67
N SER A 34 -25.51 -0.51 -13.82
CA SER A 34 -25.90 -1.93 -13.90
C SER A 34 -26.74 -2.26 -15.14
N SER A 35 -27.43 -1.30 -15.74
CA SER A 35 -28.17 -1.52 -16.99
C SER A 35 -27.28 -1.48 -18.24
N ASN A 36 -26.11 -0.84 -18.15
CA ASN A 36 -25.20 -0.66 -19.29
C ASN A 36 -23.98 -1.58 -19.24
N PHE A 37 -23.63 -2.09 -18.06
CA PHE A 37 -22.44 -2.91 -17.83
C PHE A 37 -22.80 -4.12 -16.98
N ASP A 38 -22.16 -5.26 -17.26
CA ASP A 38 -22.21 -6.43 -16.39
C ASP A 38 -21.37 -6.15 -15.14
N MET A 39 -22.04 -5.78 -14.05
CA MET A 39 -21.42 -5.43 -12.79
C MET A 39 -22.23 -5.92 -11.61
N LYS A 40 -21.53 -6.12 -10.49
CA LYS A 40 -22.11 -6.60 -9.24
C LYS A 40 -22.04 -5.51 -8.18
N ASP A 41 -23.18 -5.18 -7.58
CA ASP A 41 -23.20 -4.35 -6.39
C ASP A 41 -22.65 -5.16 -5.20
N LEU A 42 -21.53 -4.71 -4.66
CA LEU A 42 -20.87 -5.33 -3.50
C LEU A 42 -21.34 -4.71 -2.16
N GLY A 43 -22.30 -3.79 -2.19
CA GLY A 43 -22.86 -3.14 -1.01
C GLY A 43 -22.08 -1.89 -0.59
N GLU A 44 -22.06 -1.60 0.71
CA GLU A 44 -21.26 -0.49 1.24
C GLU A 44 -19.77 -0.82 1.10
N ALA A 45 -18.99 0.16 0.64
CA ALA A 45 -17.57 -0.02 0.37
C ALA A 45 -16.79 -0.36 1.65
N SER A 46 -16.41 -1.62 1.78
CA SER A 46 -15.54 -2.14 2.84
C SER A 46 -14.12 -2.40 2.34
N TYR A 47 -13.93 -2.52 1.02
CA TYR A 47 -12.64 -2.66 0.36
C TYR A 47 -12.64 -1.91 -0.97
N VAL A 48 -11.52 -1.29 -1.33
CA VAL A 48 -11.27 -0.73 -2.67
C VAL A 48 -9.81 -0.97 -3.03
N ILE A 49 -9.52 -1.50 -4.22
CA ILE A 49 -8.14 -1.77 -4.71
C ILE A 49 -7.24 -2.54 -3.71
N GLY A 50 -7.80 -3.37 -2.82
CA GLY A 50 -7.04 -4.08 -1.78
C GLY A 50 -6.73 -3.27 -0.51
N ILE A 51 -7.32 -2.08 -0.37
CA ILE A 51 -7.35 -1.26 0.84
C ILE A 51 -8.68 -1.49 1.55
N GLU A 52 -8.62 -1.89 2.82
CA GLU A 52 -9.78 -2.02 3.69
C GLU A 52 -10.25 -0.64 4.17
N ILE A 53 -11.56 -0.40 4.12
CA ILE A 53 -12.21 0.84 4.54
C ILE A 53 -12.99 0.59 5.83
N HIS A 54 -12.61 1.30 6.87
CA HIS A 54 -13.33 1.34 8.15
C HIS A 54 -14.12 2.64 8.23
N ARG A 55 -15.44 2.58 8.27
CA ARG A 55 -16.29 3.77 8.34
C ARG A 55 -17.16 3.73 9.58
N ASN A 56 -17.00 4.71 10.46
CA ASN A 56 -17.90 4.92 11.59
C ASN A 56 -18.68 6.22 11.39
N ARG A 57 -19.96 6.09 11.03
CA ARG A 57 -20.84 7.24 10.78
C ARG A 57 -21.24 7.98 12.04
N ALA A 58 -21.30 7.30 13.19
CA ALA A 58 -21.67 7.91 14.46
C ALA A 58 -20.60 8.87 14.98
N SER A 59 -19.32 8.49 14.82
CA SER A 59 -18.18 9.36 15.14
C SER A 59 -17.69 10.20 13.96
N GLY A 60 -18.23 9.97 12.75
CA GLY A 60 -17.82 10.66 11.53
C GLY A 60 -16.41 10.30 11.04
N THR A 61 -15.86 9.15 11.45
CA THR A 61 -14.49 8.75 11.12
C THR A 61 -14.44 7.81 9.91
N LEU A 62 -13.34 7.93 9.16
CA LEU A 62 -12.97 7.06 8.06
C LEU A 62 -11.52 6.63 8.24
N GLY A 63 -11.28 5.33 8.34
CA GLY A 63 -9.97 4.71 8.44
C GLY A 63 -9.68 3.85 7.22
N LEU A 64 -8.41 3.76 6.84
CA LEU A 64 -7.92 2.92 5.74
C LEU A 64 -6.87 1.95 6.27
N SER A 65 -6.92 0.69 5.83
CA SER A 65 -6.03 -0.37 6.31
C SER A 65 -5.50 -1.22 5.15
N GLN A 66 -4.18 -1.40 5.09
CA GLN A 66 -3.52 -2.36 4.19
C GLN A 66 -2.91 -3.55 4.94
N LYS A 67 -3.43 -3.86 6.14
CA LYS A 67 -2.89 -4.94 6.98
C LYS A 67 -2.83 -6.28 6.23
N ALA A 68 -3.88 -6.63 5.49
CA ALA A 68 -3.93 -7.86 4.70
C ALA A 68 -2.85 -7.88 3.60
N TYR A 69 -2.69 -6.77 2.88
CA TYR A 69 -1.66 -6.62 1.86
C TYR A 69 -0.24 -6.74 2.45
N ILE A 70 0.05 -6.01 3.52
CA ILE A 70 1.37 -6.05 4.19
C ILE A 70 1.70 -7.46 4.66
N ASN A 71 0.75 -8.16 5.28
CA ASN A 71 0.94 -9.54 5.71
C ASN A 71 1.24 -10.48 4.52
N ARG A 72 0.52 -10.33 3.40
CA ARG A 72 0.80 -11.11 2.17
C ARG A 72 2.20 -10.86 1.63
N VAL A 73 2.65 -9.61 1.63
CA VAL A 73 4.02 -9.22 1.20
C VAL A 73 5.07 -9.83 2.14
N LEU A 74 4.88 -9.72 3.45
CA LEU A 74 5.79 -10.30 4.43
C LEU A 74 5.91 -11.82 4.27
N THR A 75 4.79 -12.53 4.12
CA THR A 75 4.80 -13.97 3.87
C THR A 75 5.48 -14.32 2.55
N ARG A 76 5.19 -13.59 1.46
CA ARG A 76 5.78 -13.81 0.13
C ARG A 76 7.31 -13.76 0.14
N TYR A 77 7.90 -12.90 0.96
CA TYR A 77 9.35 -12.72 1.05
C TYR A 77 9.97 -13.37 2.30
N ASN A 78 9.24 -14.26 2.97
CA ASN A 78 9.68 -14.98 4.16
C ASN A 78 10.13 -14.06 5.32
N MET A 79 9.35 -13.01 5.56
CA MET A 79 9.59 -11.93 6.53
C MET A 79 8.52 -11.85 7.63
N GLN A 80 7.67 -12.86 7.77
CA GLN A 80 6.59 -12.90 8.76
C GLN A 80 7.08 -12.79 10.22
N HIS A 81 8.32 -13.18 10.49
CA HIS A 81 8.96 -13.13 11.82
C HIS A 81 9.88 -11.91 12.01
N CYS A 82 9.85 -10.93 11.11
CA CYS A 82 10.64 -9.73 11.27
C CYS A 82 10.18 -8.90 12.48
N SER A 83 11.16 -8.43 13.26
CA SER A 83 10.92 -7.66 14.49
C SER A 83 10.32 -6.29 14.18
N PRO A 84 9.41 -5.76 14.99
CA PRO A 84 8.97 -4.40 14.81
C PRO A 84 10.01 -3.34 15.14
N SER A 85 9.99 -2.20 14.46
CA SER A 85 10.78 -1.02 14.81
C SER A 85 10.00 0.26 14.62
N VAL A 86 10.34 1.25 15.43
CA VAL A 86 9.71 2.57 15.43
C VAL A 86 9.99 3.34 14.13
N ALA A 87 11.12 3.07 13.48
CA ALA A 87 11.48 3.67 12.21
C ALA A 87 12.20 2.68 11.30
N PRO A 88 11.91 2.69 9.98
CA PRO A 88 12.62 1.86 9.01
C PRO A 88 14.08 2.31 8.83
N VAL A 89 14.38 3.59 9.06
CA VAL A 89 15.72 4.18 8.98
C VAL A 89 15.97 5.05 10.21
N VAL A 90 17.16 4.94 10.80
CA VAL A 90 17.58 5.75 11.95
C VAL A 90 18.73 6.70 11.58
N LYS A 91 18.89 7.78 12.35
CA LYS A 91 20.00 8.72 12.16
C LYS A 91 21.33 7.98 12.27
N GLY A 92 22.16 8.11 11.25
CA GLY A 92 23.45 7.42 11.15
C GLY A 92 23.43 6.20 10.21
N ASP A 93 22.26 5.76 9.75
CA ASP A 93 22.19 4.79 8.66
C ASP A 93 22.73 5.43 7.37
N VAL A 94 23.80 4.84 6.82
CA VAL A 94 24.41 5.31 5.57
C VAL A 94 24.06 4.34 4.45
N PHE A 95 23.51 4.88 3.37
CA PHE A 95 23.19 4.14 2.15
C PHE A 95 23.94 4.73 0.98
N GLY A 96 24.53 3.87 0.16
CA GLY A 96 25.42 4.34 -0.91
C GLY A 96 25.81 3.24 -1.88
N THR A 97 26.47 3.64 -2.97
CA THR A 97 27.02 2.73 -3.97
C THR A 97 28.04 1.75 -3.40
N PHE A 98 28.67 2.08 -2.26
CA PHE A 98 29.57 1.18 -1.55
C PHE A 98 28.90 -0.13 -1.10
N GLN A 99 27.57 -0.15 -1.00
CA GLN A 99 26.79 -1.35 -0.69
C GLN A 99 26.56 -2.21 -1.93
N CYS A 100 26.62 -1.66 -3.15
CA CYS A 100 26.35 -2.40 -4.40
C CYS A 100 27.27 -3.63 -4.54
N PRO A 101 26.79 -4.72 -5.18
CA PRO A 101 27.62 -5.88 -5.46
C PRO A 101 28.88 -5.47 -6.22
N LYS A 102 30.05 -5.88 -5.73
CA LYS A 102 31.33 -5.57 -6.37
C LYS A 102 31.91 -6.79 -7.08
N THR A 103 31.61 -7.97 -6.56
CA THR A 103 32.10 -9.24 -7.11
C THR A 103 31.03 -9.94 -7.96
N GLU A 104 31.46 -10.76 -8.93
CA GLU A 104 30.53 -11.58 -9.73
C GLU A 104 29.73 -12.55 -8.87
N VAL A 105 30.32 -13.08 -7.81
CA VAL A 105 29.63 -13.93 -6.83
C VAL A 105 28.48 -13.18 -6.15
N GLU A 106 28.70 -11.94 -5.72
CA GLU A 106 27.65 -11.12 -5.12
C GLU A 106 26.55 -10.75 -6.13
N LYS A 107 26.93 -10.45 -7.38
CA LYS A 107 25.96 -10.15 -8.45
C LYS A 107 25.08 -11.36 -8.73
N GLU A 108 25.66 -12.55 -8.84
CA GLU A 108 24.91 -13.79 -9.08
C GLU A 108 23.96 -14.12 -7.92
N GLN A 109 24.41 -13.90 -6.68
CA GLN A 109 23.56 -14.04 -5.49
C GLN A 109 22.38 -13.05 -5.48
N MET A 110 22.57 -11.84 -6.00
CA MET A 110 21.52 -10.83 -6.08
C MET A 110 20.57 -11.03 -7.25
N ARG A 111 21.00 -11.70 -8.33
CA ARG A 111 20.18 -12.02 -9.50
C ARG A 111 18.92 -12.82 -9.15
N LEU A 112 19.03 -13.68 -8.14
CA LEU A 112 17.91 -14.52 -7.65
C LEU A 112 16.94 -13.76 -6.73
N ILE A 113 17.28 -12.54 -6.31
CA ILE A 113 16.44 -11.76 -5.40
C ILE A 113 15.57 -10.82 -6.24
N PRO A 114 14.23 -10.90 -6.12
CA PRO A 114 13.31 -10.08 -6.91
C PRO A 114 13.22 -8.64 -6.34
N TYR A 115 14.35 -7.93 -6.29
CA TYR A 115 14.49 -6.64 -5.62
C TYR A 115 13.47 -5.60 -6.11
N ALA A 116 13.32 -5.46 -7.43
CA ALA A 116 12.35 -4.53 -8.02
C ALA A 116 10.91 -4.86 -7.60
N SER A 117 10.56 -6.14 -7.46
CA SER A 117 9.24 -6.55 -6.98
C SER A 117 9.02 -6.17 -5.52
N VAL A 118 10.03 -6.32 -4.66
CA VAL A 118 9.96 -5.91 -3.26
C VAL A 118 9.83 -4.38 -3.14
N VAL A 119 10.62 -3.62 -3.91
CA VAL A 119 10.51 -2.16 -3.95
C VAL A 119 9.12 -1.74 -4.43
N GLY A 120 8.59 -2.37 -5.48
CA GLY A 120 7.21 -2.15 -5.93
C GLY A 120 6.18 -2.41 -4.83
N CYS A 121 6.38 -3.46 -4.03
CA CYS A 121 5.48 -3.76 -2.92
C CYS A 121 5.50 -2.67 -1.83
N ILE A 122 6.68 -2.14 -1.50
CA ILE A 122 6.87 -1.03 -0.55
C ILE A 122 6.33 0.28 -1.12
N MET A 123 6.51 0.50 -2.42
CA MET A 123 5.97 1.66 -3.14
C MET A 123 4.45 1.73 -3.01
N TYR A 124 3.78 0.62 -3.29
CA TYR A 124 2.33 0.55 -3.16
C TYR A 124 1.86 0.76 -1.70
N ALA A 125 2.56 0.19 -0.71
CA ALA A 125 2.20 0.39 0.69
C ALA A 125 2.27 1.87 1.13
N ASN A 126 3.31 2.60 0.69
CA ASN A 126 3.48 4.00 1.11
C ASN A 126 2.53 4.97 0.42
N VAL A 127 2.20 4.73 -0.85
CA VAL A 127 1.29 5.60 -1.61
C VAL A 127 -0.12 5.55 -1.01
N CYS A 128 -0.52 4.39 -0.47
CA CYS A 128 -1.88 4.18 -0.01
C CYS A 128 -2.08 4.48 1.49
N THR A 129 -1.34 3.83 2.40
CA THR A 129 -1.62 3.91 3.85
C THR A 129 -0.40 4.09 4.75
N CYS A 130 0.82 3.95 4.23
CA CYS A 130 2.05 3.98 5.03
C CYS A 130 3.02 5.11 4.58
N PRO A 131 2.62 6.40 4.67
CA PRO A 131 3.48 7.50 4.24
C PRO A 131 4.77 7.60 5.06
N ASP A 132 4.82 7.00 6.25
CA ASP A 132 5.97 6.92 7.14
C ASP A 132 7.19 6.19 6.52
N ILE A 133 6.97 5.31 5.55
CA ILE A 133 8.05 4.58 4.85
C ILE A 133 8.42 5.21 3.50
N VAL A 134 7.89 6.38 3.15
CA VAL A 134 8.14 7.05 1.86
C VAL A 134 9.64 7.27 1.60
N TYR A 135 10.38 7.65 2.64
CA TYR A 135 11.81 7.92 2.55
C TYR A 135 12.59 6.66 2.16
N ILE A 136 12.34 5.54 2.84
CA ILE A 136 13.03 4.28 2.54
C ILE A 136 12.60 3.72 1.18
N ALA A 137 11.33 3.90 0.78
CA ALA A 137 10.85 3.51 -0.54
C ALA A 137 11.62 4.23 -1.66
N GLY A 138 11.72 5.56 -1.56
CA GLY A 138 12.44 6.38 -2.54
C GLY A 138 13.94 6.08 -2.56
N MET A 139 14.53 5.79 -1.40
CA MET A 139 15.94 5.42 -1.30
C MET A 139 16.23 4.05 -1.95
N LEU A 140 15.43 3.02 -1.65
CA LEU A 140 15.59 1.68 -2.23
C LEU A 140 15.37 1.71 -3.75
N GLY A 141 14.45 2.55 -4.25
CA GLY A 141 14.22 2.74 -5.68
C GLY A 141 15.47 3.15 -6.46
N ARG A 142 16.42 3.87 -5.85
CA ARG A 142 17.68 4.30 -6.50
C ARG A 142 18.62 3.14 -6.83
N TYR A 143 18.47 1.99 -6.17
CA TYR A 143 19.36 0.84 -6.29
C TYR A 143 18.71 -0.33 -7.02
N CYS A 144 17.58 -0.12 -7.70
CA CYS A 144 16.91 -1.18 -8.48
C CYS A 144 17.81 -1.82 -9.55
N HIS A 145 18.74 -1.06 -10.12
CA HIS A 145 19.68 -1.55 -11.14
C HIS A 145 20.94 -2.22 -10.54
N THR A 146 21.28 -1.93 -9.29
CA THR A 146 22.45 -2.48 -8.60
C THR A 146 22.10 -2.90 -7.16
N PRO A 147 21.17 -3.87 -7.01
CA PRO A 147 20.68 -4.26 -5.69
C PRO A 147 21.77 -5.00 -4.92
N SER A 148 21.85 -4.82 -3.60
CA SER A 148 22.88 -5.47 -2.78
C SER A 148 22.33 -6.29 -1.62
N ARG A 149 23.18 -7.16 -1.06
CA ARG A 149 22.83 -7.96 0.12
C ARG A 149 22.55 -7.12 1.35
N ARG A 150 23.21 -5.96 1.53
CA ARG A 150 22.88 -5.01 2.62
C ARG A 150 21.67 -4.13 2.32
N ASN A 151 21.34 -3.95 1.04
CA ASN A 151 20.05 -3.42 0.60
C ASN A 151 18.94 -4.48 0.66
N ARG A 152 19.21 -5.73 1.08
CA ARG A 152 18.14 -6.57 1.64
C ARG A 152 17.61 -5.83 2.85
N ILE A 153 16.45 -5.23 2.66
CA ILE A 153 15.21 -5.30 3.45
C ILE A 153 15.34 -5.95 4.86
N GLY A 154 16.16 -6.99 5.09
CA GLY A 154 16.45 -7.53 6.43
C GLY A 154 17.05 -6.55 7.46
N CYS A 155 17.60 -5.38 7.09
CA CYS A 155 18.09 -4.40 8.08
C CYS A 155 17.16 -3.17 8.28
N PRO A 156 16.54 -2.58 7.23
CA PRO A 156 15.61 -1.45 7.40
C PRO A 156 14.12 -1.85 7.40
N VAL A 157 13.76 -3.03 6.86
CA VAL A 157 12.35 -3.47 6.68
C VAL A 157 12.06 -4.77 7.44
N GLY A 158 13.11 -5.42 7.98
CA GLY A 158 13.03 -6.37 9.09
C GLY A 158 12.59 -5.73 10.42
N ARG A 159 12.17 -4.47 10.31
CA ARG A 159 11.69 -3.49 11.26
C ARG A 159 10.22 -3.24 10.92
N LYS A 160 9.35 -4.15 11.32
CA LYS A 160 7.89 -4.00 11.17
C LYS A 160 7.48 -2.69 11.85
N VAL A 161 7.05 -1.68 11.12
CA VAL A 161 6.48 -0.52 11.80
C VAL A 161 5.29 -1.06 12.63
N PRO A 162 5.26 -0.89 13.96
CA PRO A 162 4.13 -1.33 14.75
C PRO A 162 2.91 -0.77 14.04
N GLY A 163 2.01 -1.66 13.60
CA GLY A 163 0.84 -1.27 12.82
C GLY A 163 0.27 -0.02 13.44
N ALA A 164 0.13 1.04 12.63
CA ALA A 164 -0.31 2.35 13.06
C ALA A 164 -1.39 2.15 14.12
N ARG A 165 -1.04 2.45 15.38
CA ARG A 165 -1.94 2.24 16.51
C ARG A 165 -3.04 3.26 16.35
N TYR A 166 -4.14 2.87 15.72
CA TYR A 166 -5.42 3.53 15.90
C TYR A 166 -6.15 2.83 17.04
N ARG A 167 -6.50 3.62 18.06
CA ARG A 167 -7.54 3.25 19.02
C ARG A 167 -8.90 3.46 18.35
N GLU A 168 -9.85 2.65 18.80
CA GLU A 168 -11.29 2.65 18.43
C GLU A 168 -11.91 4.07 18.41
#